data_AF-A0A9E0IQF0-F1
#
_entry.id   AF-A0A9E0IQF0-F1
#
_cell.length_a   1.000
_cell.length_b   1.000
_cell.length_c   1.000
_cell.angle_alpha   90.00
_cell.angle_beta   90.00
_cell.angle_gamma   90.00
#
_symmetry.space_group_name_H-M   'P 1'
#
loop_
_entity.id
_entity.type
_entity.pdbx_description
1 polymer ?
#
loop_
_entity_poly.entity_id
_entity_poly.type
_entity_poly.pdbx_seq_one_letter_code
_entity_poly.pdbx_strand_id
1 'polypeptide(L)'
;MAPPSTSRPRRRAGPGGRVALTPSVTWRDGVHVTGTMLWFDARRAREVCVVSSIDRVARAGQAGHGQLIATAPTLAMLGVAGGAHGVGGGVALATPTRRPFTLGQVQLELVPSGHTLGAAALLVDVPAGRVLCAGPIAPRHVGLAEPAELRRCDTLVLDVPYGQRHHAFPSAVSASAAVADWALATTSRAVPVILVSHLGKGLDAAHLLASVGLAPRVHPAIATAARRLTAAGLVAPPAPALRRAPRHGEVVVWLLADRHRLDRALGGAATRRLLASGLAADPDAGPRHGVDHAIAWSSAADREQNLALIRASHAGQIYLTGAGAEVIAAQLGPGAVVLAPPQQMELRI
;
A
#
# COMPACT_ATOMS: atom_id res chain seq x y z
N MET A 1 -4.73 5.80 83.70
CA MET A 1 -3.95 6.90 83.11
C MET A 1 -3.48 6.43 81.73
N ALA A 2 -4.21 6.81 80.68
CA ALA A 2 -3.94 6.44 79.29
C ALA A 2 -3.73 7.72 78.47
N PRO A 3 -2.82 7.76 77.47
CA PRO A 3 -2.48 9.00 76.77
C PRO A 3 -3.50 9.32 75.66
N PRO A 4 -3.62 10.60 75.24
CA PRO A 4 -4.58 11.02 74.22
C PRO A 4 -4.12 10.68 72.80
N SER A 5 -5.08 10.26 71.98
CA SER A 5 -4.90 9.95 70.55
C SER A 5 -4.68 11.23 69.73
N THR A 6 -3.57 11.31 69.00
CA THR A 6 -3.34 12.36 68.00
C THR A 6 -3.82 11.90 66.62
N SER A 7 -4.83 12.57 66.08
CA SER A 7 -5.35 12.36 64.73
C SER A 7 -4.41 12.97 63.68
N ARG A 8 -3.80 12.16 62.82
CA ARG A 8 -3.12 12.63 61.59
C ARG A 8 -4.15 12.83 60.46
N PRO A 9 -4.08 13.92 59.67
CA PRO A 9 -5.00 14.15 58.58
C PRO A 9 -4.71 13.20 57.40
N ARG A 10 -5.77 12.64 56.83
CA ARG A 10 -5.72 11.85 55.58
C ARG A 10 -5.19 12.72 54.43
N ARG A 11 -4.02 12.37 53.91
CA ARG A 11 -3.51 12.87 52.63
C ARG A 11 -4.52 12.51 51.53
N ARG A 12 -5.12 13.52 50.90
CA ARG A 12 -5.87 13.36 49.64
C ARG A 12 -4.89 12.87 48.57
N ALA A 13 -5.22 11.74 47.95
CA ALA A 13 -4.56 11.27 46.75
C ALA A 13 -4.84 12.27 45.61
N GLY A 14 -3.77 12.81 45.00
CA GLY A 14 -3.87 13.62 43.79
C GLY A 14 -4.23 12.76 42.57
N PRO A 15 -4.70 13.39 41.47
CA PRO A 15 -5.16 12.68 40.29
C PRO A 15 -4.01 11.89 39.64
N GLY A 16 -4.35 10.69 39.19
CA GLY A 16 -3.41 9.66 38.74
C GLY A 16 -2.39 10.16 37.74
N GLY A 17 -1.13 9.83 38.01
CA GLY A 17 -0.07 9.93 37.01
C GLY A 17 -0.47 9.17 35.76
N ARG A 18 -0.44 9.84 34.62
CA ARG A 18 -0.46 9.17 33.32
C ARG A 18 0.74 8.23 33.29
N VAL A 19 0.50 6.94 33.48
CA VAL A 19 1.46 5.92 33.07
C VAL A 19 1.64 6.13 31.58
N ALA A 20 2.83 6.56 31.15
CA ALA A 20 3.17 6.65 29.75
C ALA A 20 3.06 5.23 29.18
N LEU A 21 1.97 4.95 28.48
CA LEU A 21 1.79 3.66 27.81
C LEU A 21 2.90 3.53 26.79
N THR A 22 3.74 2.50 26.94
CA THR A 22 4.73 2.13 25.93
C THR A 22 4.02 1.98 24.58
N PRO A 23 4.52 2.60 23.51
CA PRO A 23 3.81 2.57 22.23
C PRO A 23 3.71 1.13 21.73
N SER A 24 2.52 0.74 21.28
CA SER A 24 2.22 -0.58 20.75
C SER A 24 2.98 -0.87 19.44
N VAL A 25 3.46 0.18 18.77
CA VAL A 25 4.30 0.10 17.57
C VAL A 25 5.43 1.14 17.58
N THR A 26 6.52 0.84 16.87
CA THR A 26 7.60 1.80 16.59
C THR A 26 7.97 1.79 15.11
N TRP A 27 8.75 2.78 14.65
CA TRP A 27 9.19 2.87 13.26
C TRP A 27 10.71 2.80 13.17
N ARG A 28 11.23 1.91 12.30
CA ARG A 28 12.64 1.88 11.90
C ARG A 28 12.78 1.23 10.52
N ASP A 29 12.61 2.04 9.48
CA ASP A 29 12.55 1.59 8.09
C ASP A 29 11.41 0.59 7.82
N GLY A 30 10.35 0.67 8.60
CA GLY A 30 9.25 -0.30 8.68
C GLY A 30 8.57 -0.20 10.03
N VAL A 31 7.35 -0.69 10.14
CA VAL A 31 6.60 -0.68 11.41
C VAL A 31 6.97 -1.93 12.19
N HIS A 32 7.41 -1.77 13.43
CA HIS A 32 7.69 -2.85 14.35
C HIS A 32 6.58 -2.94 15.39
N VAL A 33 6.00 -4.12 15.56
CA VAL A 33 5.01 -4.35 16.62
C VAL A 33 5.76 -4.64 17.92
N THR A 34 5.67 -3.71 18.87
CA THR A 34 6.45 -3.73 20.11
C THR A 34 6.17 -5.00 20.91
N GLY A 35 7.21 -5.61 21.48
CA GLY A 35 7.10 -6.87 22.22
C GLY A 35 7.02 -8.12 21.33
N THR A 36 7.19 -7.97 20.01
CA THR A 36 7.24 -9.09 19.06
C THR A 36 8.46 -8.98 18.14
N MET A 37 8.67 -9.98 17.29
CA MET A 37 9.70 -9.97 16.24
C MET A 37 9.15 -9.47 14.89
N LEU A 38 7.88 -9.06 14.86
CA LEU A 38 7.13 -8.79 13.64
C LEU A 38 7.39 -7.39 13.13
N TRP A 39 7.80 -7.33 11.87
CA TRP A 39 7.90 -6.10 11.10
C TRP A 39 6.84 -6.09 10.00
N PHE A 40 6.31 -4.92 9.70
CA PHE A 40 5.35 -4.70 8.63
C PHE A 40 5.94 -3.71 7.62
N ASP A 41 5.98 -4.12 6.35
CA ASP A 41 6.56 -3.38 5.22
C ASP A 41 7.99 -2.84 5.48
N ALA A 42 8.82 -3.62 6.17
CA ALA A 42 10.18 -3.23 6.48
C ALA A 42 11.11 -3.28 5.27
N ARG A 43 11.94 -2.24 5.12
CA ARG A 43 12.86 -2.03 3.99
C ARG A 43 14.26 -2.60 4.22
N ARG A 44 14.60 -2.99 5.44
CA ARG A 44 15.87 -3.63 5.79
C ARG A 44 15.64 -5.07 6.20
N ALA A 45 16.68 -5.90 6.12
CA ALA A 45 16.65 -7.26 6.62
C ALA A 45 16.09 -7.30 8.05
N ARG A 46 15.10 -8.16 8.27
CA ARG A 46 14.45 -8.43 9.57
C ARG A 46 14.22 -9.92 9.69
N GLU A 47 14.11 -10.38 10.91
CA GLU A 47 13.87 -11.79 11.17
C GLU A 47 12.51 -12.25 10.66
N VAL A 48 11.44 -11.49 10.94
CA VAL A 48 10.12 -11.74 10.40
C VAL A 48 9.53 -10.45 9.84
N CYS A 49 9.15 -10.48 8.56
CA CYS A 49 8.52 -9.35 7.88
C CYS A 49 7.24 -9.77 7.20
N VAL A 50 6.16 -9.02 7.45
CA VAL A 50 4.91 -9.11 6.72
C VAL A 50 4.91 -8.03 5.64
N VAL A 51 4.65 -8.43 4.40
CA VAL A 51 4.56 -7.53 3.26
C VAL A 51 3.11 -7.33 2.83
N SER A 52 2.68 -6.09 2.80
CA SER A 52 1.28 -5.73 2.58
C SER A 52 0.85 -5.84 1.12
N SER A 53 1.72 -5.54 0.17
CA SER A 53 1.37 -5.42 -1.25
C SER A 53 2.63 -5.38 -2.12
N ILE A 54 2.48 -5.62 -3.43
CA ILE A 54 3.60 -5.74 -4.39
C ILE A 54 4.44 -4.46 -4.56
N ASP A 55 3.85 -3.28 -4.36
CA ASP A 55 4.52 -2.00 -4.56
C ASP A 55 5.29 -1.49 -3.34
N ARG A 56 5.09 -2.11 -2.17
CA ARG A 56 5.89 -1.86 -0.95
C ARG A 56 7.26 -2.54 -0.98
N VAL A 57 7.54 -3.31 -2.03
CA VAL A 57 8.56 -4.36 -2.01
C VAL A 57 9.79 -4.11 -2.87
N ALA A 58 9.80 -3.05 -3.68
CA ALA A 58 11.02 -2.61 -4.36
C ALA A 58 12.19 -2.34 -3.36
N ARG A 59 11.92 -2.34 -2.05
CA ARG A 59 12.90 -2.26 -0.96
C ARG A 59 12.84 -3.43 0.05
N ALA A 60 11.70 -4.11 0.26
CA ALA A 60 11.54 -5.14 1.31
C ALA A 60 11.86 -6.58 0.85
N GLY A 61 11.36 -7.03 -0.30
CA GLY A 61 11.46 -8.43 -0.72
C GLY A 61 12.83 -8.84 -1.26
N GLN A 62 13.72 -7.87 -1.45
CA GLN A 62 15.14 -8.08 -1.73
C GLN A 62 16.03 -7.89 -0.50
N ALA A 63 15.46 -7.49 0.64
CA ALA A 63 16.24 -7.15 1.83
C ALA A 63 16.78 -8.39 2.57
N GLY A 64 16.48 -9.61 2.11
CA GLY A 64 16.93 -10.84 2.74
C GLY A 64 16.32 -11.05 4.13
N HIS A 65 15.01 -10.86 4.28
CA HIS A 65 14.31 -11.18 5.52
C HIS A 65 14.46 -12.68 5.85
N GLY A 66 14.62 -13.02 7.13
CA GLY A 66 14.73 -14.42 7.58
C GLY A 66 13.45 -15.20 7.29
N GLN A 67 12.30 -14.60 7.56
CA GLN A 67 10.99 -15.08 7.18
C GLN A 67 10.15 -13.94 6.57
N LEU A 68 9.55 -14.21 5.42
CA LEU A 68 8.65 -13.30 4.70
C LEU A 68 7.23 -13.86 4.67
N ILE A 69 6.28 -13.14 5.25
CA ILE A 69 4.86 -13.51 5.29
C ILE A 69 4.09 -12.60 4.35
N ALA A 70 3.35 -13.17 3.40
CA ALA A 70 2.40 -12.44 2.58
C ALA A 70 1.40 -13.41 1.95
N THR A 71 0.42 -12.89 1.22
CA THR A 71 -0.49 -13.72 0.44
C THR A 71 0.24 -14.40 -0.73
N ALA A 72 -0.31 -15.51 -1.22
CA ALA A 72 0.25 -16.22 -2.36
C ALA A 72 0.42 -15.34 -3.63
N PRO A 73 -0.56 -14.49 -4.03
CA PRO A 73 -0.36 -13.59 -5.18
C PRO A 73 0.78 -12.59 -4.97
N THR A 74 0.91 -12.03 -3.76
CA THR A 74 2.00 -11.10 -3.44
C THR A 74 3.36 -11.82 -3.53
N LEU A 75 3.53 -12.98 -2.88
CA LEU A 75 4.79 -13.75 -2.96
C LEU A 75 5.13 -14.20 -4.39
N ALA A 76 4.12 -14.64 -5.16
CA ALA A 76 4.30 -15.02 -6.55
C ALA A 76 4.83 -13.85 -7.38
N MET A 77 4.20 -12.68 -7.34
CA MET A 77 4.66 -11.50 -8.06
C MET A 77 6.08 -11.09 -7.65
N LEU A 78 6.45 -11.28 -6.38
CA LEU A 78 7.80 -11.04 -5.88
C LEU A 78 8.84 -12.03 -6.41
N GLY A 79 8.41 -13.17 -6.95
CA GLY A 79 9.30 -14.24 -7.39
C GLY A 79 9.91 -14.98 -6.22
N VAL A 80 9.21 -14.98 -5.08
CA VAL A 80 9.59 -15.73 -3.89
C VAL A 80 8.70 -16.97 -3.87
N ALA A 81 9.24 -18.12 -4.30
CA ALA A 81 8.52 -19.37 -4.28
C ALA A 81 8.39 -19.89 -2.84
N GLY A 82 7.20 -20.37 -2.46
CA GLY A 82 7.00 -21.01 -1.15
C GLY A 82 7.86 -22.25 -1.02
N GLY A 83 8.60 -22.38 0.09
CA GLY A 83 9.36 -23.59 0.43
C GLY A 83 10.82 -23.68 -0.04
N ALA A 84 11.36 -22.67 -0.74
CA ALA A 84 12.79 -22.61 -1.07
C ALA A 84 13.39 -21.28 -0.61
N HIS A 85 14.67 -21.29 -0.22
CA HIS A 85 15.48 -20.11 0.13
C HIS A 85 15.18 -18.97 -0.85
N GLY A 86 14.43 -17.97 -0.39
CA GLY A 86 14.01 -16.84 -1.21
C GLY A 86 15.21 -16.01 -1.67
N VAL A 87 14.95 -14.94 -2.41
CA VAL A 87 15.98 -13.95 -2.75
C VAL A 87 16.57 -13.39 -1.45
N GLY A 88 17.77 -13.83 -1.08
CA GLY A 88 18.42 -13.49 0.20
C GLY A 88 18.39 -14.57 1.29
N GLY A 89 17.98 -15.81 0.99
CA GLY A 89 18.18 -16.97 1.88
C GLY A 89 17.07 -17.25 2.91
N GLY A 90 16.05 -16.41 3.00
CA GLY A 90 14.94 -16.58 3.96
C GLY A 90 13.81 -17.51 3.51
N VAL A 91 12.94 -17.85 4.46
CA VAL A 91 11.74 -18.68 4.24
C VAL A 91 10.54 -17.81 3.89
N ALA A 92 9.78 -18.17 2.87
CA ALA A 92 8.54 -17.50 2.52
C ALA A 92 7.30 -18.29 2.96
N LEU A 93 6.41 -17.63 3.69
CA LEU A 93 5.17 -18.19 4.20
C LEU A 93 3.97 -17.58 3.50
N ALA A 94 3.45 -18.30 2.51
CA ALA A 94 2.20 -17.96 1.84
C ALA A 94 1.02 -18.17 2.80
N THR A 95 0.36 -17.09 3.18
CA THR A 95 -0.74 -17.12 4.15
C THR A 95 -2.04 -16.62 3.51
N PRO A 96 -3.14 -17.38 3.58
CA PRO A 96 -4.43 -16.91 3.08
C PRO A 96 -4.98 -15.78 3.96
N THR A 97 -5.79 -14.91 3.37
CA THR A 97 -6.54 -13.92 4.14
C THR A 97 -7.66 -14.59 4.95
N ARG A 98 -8.12 -13.92 6.01
CA ARG A 98 -9.25 -14.33 6.87
C ARG A 98 -9.03 -15.63 7.65
N ARG A 99 -7.78 -16.08 7.76
CA ARG A 99 -7.41 -17.28 8.50
C ARG A 99 -6.42 -16.92 9.60
N PRO A 100 -6.84 -16.95 10.87
CA PRO A 100 -5.92 -16.77 11.99
C PRO A 100 -4.85 -17.86 12.02
N PHE A 101 -3.63 -17.48 12.42
CA PHE A 101 -2.49 -18.37 12.59
C PHE A 101 -1.56 -17.84 13.67
N THR A 102 -0.74 -18.71 14.26
CA THR A 102 0.18 -18.35 15.33
C THR A 102 1.62 -18.25 14.83
N LEU A 103 2.36 -17.26 15.32
CA LEU A 103 3.82 -17.20 15.23
C LEU A 103 4.40 -17.05 16.63
N GLY A 104 5.02 -18.12 17.14
CA GLY A 104 5.40 -18.19 18.54
C GLY A 104 4.16 -18.10 19.44
N GLN A 105 4.09 -17.07 20.29
CA GLN A 105 2.95 -16.81 21.18
C GLN A 105 1.98 -15.75 20.66
N VAL A 106 2.18 -15.26 19.43
CA VAL A 106 1.39 -14.16 18.86
C VAL A 106 0.37 -14.71 17.87
N GLN A 107 -0.89 -14.30 17.99
CA GLN A 107 -1.95 -14.59 17.03
C GLN A 107 -1.98 -13.53 15.94
N LEU A 108 -2.02 -13.99 14.68
CA LEU A 108 -1.94 -13.19 13.48
C LEU A 108 -3.08 -13.53 12.53
N GLU A 109 -3.54 -12.53 11.77
CA GLU A 109 -4.47 -12.73 10.65
C GLU A 109 -4.12 -11.77 9.52
N LEU A 110 -4.07 -12.27 8.29
CA LEU A 110 -4.03 -11.40 7.10
C LEU A 110 -5.45 -11.01 6.71
N VAL A 111 -5.70 -9.72 6.51
CA VAL A 111 -7.02 -9.16 6.16
C VAL A 111 -6.89 -8.46 4.81
N PRO A 112 -7.79 -8.67 3.84
CA PRO A 112 -7.67 -8.00 2.55
C PRO A 112 -7.67 -6.48 2.67
N SER A 113 -6.72 -5.80 2.00
CA SER A 113 -6.65 -4.33 2.01
C SER A 113 -7.21 -3.67 0.74
N GLY A 114 -7.51 -4.46 -0.29
CA GLY A 114 -8.02 -3.97 -1.59
C GLY A 114 -7.04 -3.14 -2.42
N HIS A 115 -5.79 -2.94 -1.95
CA HIS A 115 -4.85 -2.04 -2.63
C HIS A 115 -4.34 -2.55 -3.99
N THR A 116 -3.98 -3.82 -4.04
CA THR A 116 -3.55 -4.53 -5.25
C THR A 116 -4.00 -5.99 -5.14
N LEU A 117 -3.90 -6.76 -6.23
CA LEU A 117 -4.11 -8.20 -6.19
C LEU A 117 -3.27 -8.85 -5.07
N GLY A 118 -3.95 -9.51 -4.12
CA GLY A 118 -3.33 -10.14 -2.95
C GLY A 118 -2.87 -9.19 -1.85
N ALA A 119 -3.20 -7.89 -1.90
CA ALA A 119 -2.81 -6.97 -0.85
C ALA A 119 -3.55 -7.25 0.47
N ALA A 120 -2.81 -7.21 1.58
CA ALA A 120 -3.33 -7.51 2.91
C ALA A 120 -2.79 -6.56 3.99
N ALA A 121 -3.64 -6.24 4.94
CA ALA A 121 -3.28 -5.73 6.26
C ALA A 121 -2.98 -6.90 7.21
N LEU A 122 -2.23 -6.63 8.28
CA LEU A 122 -1.90 -7.58 9.33
C LEU A 122 -2.64 -7.20 10.61
N LEU A 123 -3.46 -8.12 11.11
CA LEU A 123 -4.00 -8.05 12.46
C LEU A 123 -3.11 -8.85 13.40
N VAL A 124 -2.77 -8.26 14.55
CA VAL A 124 -1.91 -8.87 15.57
C VAL A 124 -2.57 -8.71 16.93
N ASP A 125 -2.75 -9.80 17.66
CA ASP A 125 -3.16 -9.76 19.06
C ASP A 125 -1.91 -9.81 19.95
N VAL A 126 -1.64 -8.72 20.66
CA VAL A 126 -0.55 -8.60 21.65
C VAL A 126 -1.12 -8.27 23.04
N PRO A 127 -0.35 -8.43 24.14
CA PRO A 127 -0.85 -8.10 25.49
C PRO A 127 -1.33 -6.65 25.66
N ALA A 128 -0.81 -5.73 24.84
CA ALA A 128 -1.22 -4.32 24.84
C ALA A 128 -2.55 -4.05 24.11
N GLY A 129 -3.10 -5.04 23.41
CA GLY A 129 -4.33 -4.92 22.61
C GLY A 129 -4.17 -5.44 21.19
N ARG A 130 -5.23 -5.29 20.41
CA ARG A 130 -5.29 -5.68 19.00
C ARG A 130 -4.73 -4.57 18.11
N VAL A 131 -3.68 -4.88 17.36
CA VAL A 131 -2.98 -3.95 16.45
C VAL A 131 -3.32 -4.33 15.01
N LEU A 132 -3.87 -3.39 14.24
CA LEU A 132 -4.04 -3.53 12.80
C LEU A 132 -2.98 -2.70 12.08
N CYS A 133 -2.00 -3.36 11.48
CA CYS A 133 -1.05 -2.75 10.57
C CYS A 133 -1.57 -2.82 9.14
N ALA A 134 -2.01 -1.68 8.62
CA ALA A 134 -2.49 -1.55 7.26
C ALA A 134 -1.50 -0.73 6.41
N GLY A 135 -1.14 -1.30 5.27
CA GLY A 135 -0.61 -0.52 4.15
C GLY A 135 -1.71 0.37 3.57
N PRO A 136 -1.55 0.88 2.34
CA PRO A 136 -2.65 1.59 1.68
C PRO A 136 -3.88 0.67 1.61
N ILE A 137 -5.06 1.26 1.78
CA ILE A 137 -6.34 0.55 1.67
C ILE A 137 -7.12 1.12 0.50
N ALA A 138 -7.74 0.26 -0.31
CA ALA A 138 -8.80 0.65 -1.24
C ALA A 138 -10.15 0.16 -0.68
N PRO A 139 -11.00 1.04 -0.11
CA PRO A 139 -12.22 0.62 0.58
C PRO A 139 -13.29 0.05 -0.35
N ARG A 140 -13.18 0.32 -1.66
CA ARG A 140 -14.08 -0.18 -2.69
C ARG A 140 -13.30 -1.05 -3.67
N HIS A 141 -13.98 -1.98 -4.32
CA HIS A 141 -13.40 -2.82 -5.35
C HIS A 141 -12.77 -1.98 -6.48
N VAL A 142 -11.50 -2.23 -6.77
CA VAL A 142 -10.73 -1.57 -7.84
C VAL A 142 -9.90 -2.63 -8.55
N GLY A 143 -10.08 -2.74 -9.88
CA GLY A 143 -9.26 -3.59 -10.72
C GLY A 143 -9.36 -5.08 -10.34
N LEU A 144 -8.21 -5.70 -10.07
CA LEU A 144 -8.08 -7.12 -9.75
C LEU A 144 -8.11 -7.42 -8.24
N ALA A 145 -8.10 -6.39 -7.39
CA ALA A 145 -8.07 -6.57 -5.95
C ALA A 145 -9.46 -6.87 -5.39
N GLU A 146 -9.55 -7.84 -4.48
CA GLU A 146 -10.78 -8.05 -3.71
C GLU A 146 -11.10 -6.82 -2.82
N PRO A 147 -12.37 -6.59 -2.43
CA PRO A 147 -12.71 -5.49 -1.55
C PRO A 147 -11.94 -5.53 -0.22
N ALA A 148 -11.54 -4.36 0.27
CA ALA A 148 -10.92 -4.28 1.59
C ALA A 148 -11.89 -4.68 2.70
N GLU A 149 -11.35 -5.35 3.72
CA GLU A 149 -12.05 -5.59 4.97
C GLU A 149 -11.36 -4.82 6.09
N LEU A 150 -12.16 -4.19 6.94
CA LEU A 150 -11.67 -3.50 8.12
C LEU A 150 -12.02 -4.29 9.37
N ARG A 151 -11.01 -4.63 10.16
CA ARG A 151 -11.19 -5.22 11.50
C ARG A 151 -11.19 -4.11 12.53
N ARG A 152 -11.99 -4.30 13.59
CA ARG A 152 -11.87 -3.48 14.80
C ARG A 152 -10.53 -3.74 15.47
N CYS A 153 -9.89 -2.68 15.96
CA CYS A 153 -8.61 -2.77 16.63
C CYS A 153 -8.50 -1.68 17.71
N ASP A 154 -7.58 -1.87 18.66
CA ASP A 154 -7.24 -0.88 19.67
C ASP A 154 -6.20 0.12 19.13
N THR A 155 -5.28 -0.39 18.31
CA THR A 155 -4.27 0.38 17.58
C THR A 155 -4.43 0.19 16.08
N LEU A 156 -4.49 1.30 15.33
CA LEU A 156 -4.43 1.30 13.88
C LEU A 156 -3.11 1.93 13.42
N VAL A 157 -2.36 1.22 12.58
CA VAL A 157 -1.30 1.80 11.75
C VAL A 157 -1.81 1.86 10.32
N LEU A 158 -1.85 3.04 9.71
CA LEU A 158 -2.39 3.24 8.36
C LEU A 158 -1.41 4.00 7.48
N ASP A 159 -1.12 3.46 6.30
CA ASP A 159 -0.40 4.17 5.25
C ASP A 159 -1.35 5.00 4.40
N VAL A 160 -1.15 6.32 4.46
CA VAL A 160 -1.97 7.34 3.84
C VAL A 160 -1.15 8.01 2.73
N PRO A 161 -1.15 7.45 1.51
CA PRO A 161 -0.49 8.12 0.38
C PRO A 161 -1.18 9.43 0.00
N TYR A 162 -2.49 9.56 0.29
CA TYR A 162 -3.31 10.70 -0.11
C TYR A 162 -4.05 11.33 1.08
N GLY A 163 -3.54 12.46 1.57
CA GLY A 163 -4.11 13.18 2.71
C GLY A 163 -4.48 14.65 2.47
N GLN A 164 -4.14 15.23 1.32
CA GLN A 164 -4.42 16.62 0.99
C GLN A 164 -5.91 16.88 0.73
N ARG A 165 -6.35 18.14 0.93
CA ARG A 165 -7.76 18.52 0.73
C ARG A 165 -8.27 18.30 -0.69
N HIS A 166 -7.42 18.48 -1.70
CA HIS A 166 -7.75 18.29 -3.10
C HIS A 166 -7.73 16.81 -3.54
N HIS A 167 -7.25 15.89 -2.69
CA HIS A 167 -7.36 14.46 -2.98
C HIS A 167 -8.80 14.00 -2.77
N ALA A 168 -9.59 14.08 -3.84
CA ALA A 168 -10.92 13.51 -3.95
C ALA A 168 -10.96 12.64 -5.20
N PHE A 169 -11.23 11.34 -5.05
CA PHE A 169 -11.21 10.43 -6.18
C PHE A 169 -12.61 10.20 -6.73
N PRO A 170 -12.77 10.12 -8.07
CA PRO A 170 -14.00 9.62 -8.66
C PRO A 170 -14.25 8.17 -8.24
N SER A 171 -15.48 7.69 -8.46
CA SER A 171 -15.77 6.27 -8.23
C SER A 171 -14.84 5.39 -9.07
N ALA A 172 -14.53 4.18 -8.56
CA ALA A 172 -13.69 3.22 -9.27
C ALA A 172 -14.24 2.90 -10.68
N VAL A 173 -15.58 2.85 -10.81
CA VAL A 173 -16.27 2.60 -12.08
C VAL A 173 -16.06 3.77 -13.04
N SER A 174 -16.33 5.00 -12.61
CA SER A 174 -16.17 6.20 -13.44
C SER A 174 -14.72 6.42 -13.86
N ALA A 175 -13.76 6.19 -12.96
CA ALA A 175 -12.34 6.30 -13.27
C ALA A 175 -11.90 5.27 -14.32
N SER A 176 -12.34 4.01 -14.16
CA SER A 176 -12.00 2.93 -15.08
C SER A 176 -12.62 3.17 -16.45
N ALA A 177 -13.88 3.61 -16.51
CA ALA A 177 -14.55 4.00 -17.75
C ALA A 177 -13.80 5.13 -18.45
N ALA A 178 -13.44 6.20 -17.72
CA ALA A 178 -12.70 7.32 -18.30
C ALA A 178 -11.34 6.92 -18.87
N VAL A 179 -10.62 5.99 -18.22
CA VAL A 179 -9.35 5.45 -18.75
C VAL A 179 -9.59 4.65 -20.04
N ALA A 180 -10.61 3.79 -20.06
CA ALA A 180 -10.95 2.98 -21.23
C ALA A 180 -11.40 3.84 -22.42
N ASP A 181 -12.32 4.78 -22.18
CA ASP A 181 -12.85 5.71 -23.18
C ASP A 181 -11.73 6.56 -23.79
N TRP A 182 -10.83 7.07 -22.95
CA TRP A 182 -9.68 7.83 -23.41
C TRP A 182 -8.75 6.98 -24.29
N ALA A 183 -8.48 5.73 -23.89
CA ALA A 183 -7.64 4.83 -24.67
C ALA A 183 -8.28 4.52 -26.03
N LEU A 184 -9.56 4.15 -26.05
CA LEU A 184 -10.34 3.87 -27.26
C LEU A 184 -10.31 5.06 -28.22
N ALA A 185 -10.65 6.26 -27.73
CA ALA A 185 -10.65 7.48 -28.54
C ALA A 185 -9.27 7.80 -29.14
N THR A 186 -8.20 7.45 -28.42
CA THR A 186 -6.82 7.73 -28.85
C THR A 186 -6.33 6.76 -29.93
N THR A 187 -6.76 5.50 -29.92
CA THR A 187 -6.25 4.45 -30.84
C THR A 187 -6.35 4.80 -32.32
N SER A 188 -7.35 5.59 -32.72
CA SER A 188 -7.55 6.04 -34.11
C SER A 188 -6.52 7.07 -34.60
N ARG A 189 -5.83 7.75 -33.68
CA ARG A 189 -4.95 8.90 -34.00
C ARG A 189 -3.50 8.69 -33.61
N ALA A 190 -3.24 7.94 -32.56
CA ALA A 190 -1.92 7.73 -31.99
C ALA A 190 -1.91 6.45 -31.15
N VAL A 191 -0.71 6.00 -30.77
CA VAL A 191 -0.59 4.93 -29.77
C VAL A 191 -0.93 5.49 -28.38
N PRO A 192 -1.96 4.98 -27.69
CA PRO A 192 -2.25 5.40 -26.33
C PRO A 192 -1.20 4.82 -25.38
N VAL A 193 -0.60 5.69 -24.54
CA VAL A 193 0.34 5.30 -23.51
C VAL A 193 -0.24 5.63 -22.14
N ILE A 194 -0.45 4.61 -21.32
CA ILE A 194 -0.99 4.74 -19.97
C ILE A 194 0.16 4.57 -18.98
N LEU A 195 0.53 5.67 -18.32
CA LEU A 195 1.50 5.70 -17.24
C LEU A 195 0.81 5.35 -15.91
N VAL A 196 1.33 4.35 -15.22
CA VAL A 196 0.83 3.88 -13.92
C VAL A 196 1.91 3.99 -12.85
N SER A 197 1.51 4.19 -11.60
CA SER A 197 2.43 4.46 -10.48
C SER A 197 3.16 3.22 -9.96
N HIS A 198 2.60 2.01 -10.13
CA HIS A 198 3.19 0.77 -9.63
C HIS A 198 2.72 -0.47 -10.40
N LEU A 199 3.32 -1.62 -10.10
CA LEU A 199 3.08 -2.91 -10.76
C LEU A 199 1.62 -3.38 -10.65
N GLY A 200 1.03 -3.29 -9.45
CA GLY A 200 -0.36 -3.69 -9.22
C GLY A 200 -1.32 -2.91 -10.11
N LYS A 201 -1.17 -1.58 -10.17
CA LYS A 201 -1.96 -0.74 -11.08
C LYS A 201 -1.72 -1.04 -12.55
N GLY A 202 -0.50 -1.47 -12.91
CA GLY A 202 -0.19 -1.95 -14.24
C GLY A 202 -0.94 -3.22 -14.65
N LEU A 203 -1.14 -4.16 -13.71
CA LEU A 203 -1.97 -5.34 -13.93
C LEU A 203 -3.45 -4.96 -14.06
N ASP A 204 -3.95 -4.04 -13.23
CA ASP A 204 -5.31 -3.51 -13.37
C ASP A 204 -5.52 -2.86 -14.73
N ALA A 205 -4.56 -2.05 -15.21
CA ALA A 205 -4.61 -1.41 -16.51
C ALA A 205 -4.63 -2.44 -17.64
N ALA A 206 -3.77 -3.46 -17.59
CA ALA A 206 -3.77 -4.52 -18.58
C ALA A 206 -5.10 -5.28 -18.61
N HIS A 207 -5.68 -5.59 -17.44
CA HIS A 207 -6.98 -6.23 -17.32
C HIS A 207 -8.11 -5.37 -17.91
N LEU A 208 -8.18 -4.10 -17.53
CA LEU A 208 -9.20 -3.15 -18.01
C LEU A 208 -9.14 -2.97 -19.53
N LEU A 209 -7.94 -2.81 -20.10
CA LEU A 209 -7.79 -2.60 -21.53
C LEU A 209 -8.18 -3.85 -22.32
N ALA A 210 -7.77 -5.03 -21.84
CA ALA A 210 -8.15 -6.28 -22.47
C ALA A 210 -9.67 -6.53 -22.41
N SER A 211 -10.33 -6.16 -21.31
CA SER A 211 -11.78 -6.37 -21.15
C SER A 211 -12.63 -5.50 -22.09
N VAL A 212 -12.09 -4.37 -22.56
CA VAL A 212 -12.73 -3.51 -23.57
C VAL A 212 -12.23 -3.79 -25.00
N GLY A 213 -11.55 -4.92 -25.22
CA GLY A 213 -11.11 -5.36 -26.55
C GLY A 213 -9.84 -4.68 -27.09
N LEU A 214 -9.11 -3.93 -26.26
CA LEU A 214 -7.82 -3.34 -26.63
C LEU A 214 -6.68 -4.35 -26.46
N ALA A 215 -5.58 -4.14 -27.18
CA ALA A 215 -4.41 -5.01 -27.13
C ALA A 215 -3.28 -4.39 -26.29
N PRO A 216 -3.23 -4.61 -24.95
CA PRO A 216 -2.18 -4.04 -24.12
C PRO A 216 -0.80 -4.64 -24.43
N ARG A 217 0.22 -3.78 -24.38
CA ARG A 217 1.65 -4.09 -24.35
C ARG A 217 2.25 -3.41 -23.15
N VAL A 218 2.72 -4.18 -22.18
CA VAL A 218 3.06 -3.65 -20.86
C VAL A 218 4.56 -3.51 -20.66
N HIS A 219 4.96 -2.71 -19.68
CA HIS A 219 6.32 -2.67 -19.16
C HIS A 219 6.84 -4.07 -18.81
N PRO A 220 8.11 -4.43 -19.09
CA PRO A 220 8.64 -5.77 -18.80
C PRO A 220 8.44 -6.26 -17.37
N ALA A 221 8.50 -5.38 -16.38
CA ALA A 221 8.27 -5.75 -14.98
C ALA A 221 6.80 -6.16 -14.71
N ILE A 222 5.82 -5.49 -15.34
CA ILE A 222 4.40 -5.88 -15.25
C ILE A 222 4.19 -7.25 -15.90
N ALA A 223 4.78 -7.47 -17.09
CA ALA A 223 4.72 -8.76 -17.78
C ALA A 223 5.35 -9.88 -16.94
N THR A 224 6.45 -9.60 -16.23
CA THR A 224 7.08 -10.56 -15.32
C THR A 224 6.20 -10.89 -14.14
N ALA A 225 5.55 -9.90 -13.52
CA ALA A 225 4.60 -10.13 -12.43
C ALA A 225 3.42 -11.02 -12.88
N ALA A 226 2.82 -10.74 -14.04
CA ALA A 226 1.76 -11.56 -14.61
C ALA A 226 2.21 -13.00 -14.88
N ARG A 227 3.39 -13.20 -15.48
CA ARG A 227 3.94 -14.56 -15.71
C ARG A 227 4.18 -15.32 -14.41
N ARG A 228 4.65 -14.65 -13.36
CA ARG A 228 4.89 -15.30 -12.07
C ARG A 228 3.59 -15.72 -11.38
N LEU A 229 2.54 -14.93 -11.49
CA LEU A 229 1.20 -15.33 -11.04
C LEU A 229 0.75 -16.60 -11.77
N THR A 230 0.82 -16.62 -13.11
CA THR A 230 0.45 -17.81 -13.90
C THR A 230 1.30 -19.03 -13.55
N ALA A 231 2.61 -18.86 -13.38
CA ALA A 231 3.52 -19.95 -12.99
C ALA A 231 3.22 -20.50 -11.58
N ALA A 232 2.62 -19.69 -10.70
CA ALA A 232 2.15 -20.12 -9.39
C ALA A 232 0.72 -20.71 -9.42
N GLY A 233 0.14 -20.93 -10.60
CA GLY A 233 -1.24 -21.43 -10.76
C GLY A 233 -2.32 -20.39 -10.45
N LEU A 234 -1.96 -19.11 -10.36
CA LEU A 234 -2.89 -18.01 -10.07
C LEU A 234 -3.35 -17.33 -11.37
N VAL A 235 -4.60 -16.83 -11.35
CA VAL A 235 -5.17 -16.08 -12.47
C VAL A 235 -4.45 -14.74 -12.64
N ALA A 236 -4.07 -14.43 -13.87
CA ALA A 236 -3.42 -13.17 -14.24
C ALA A 236 -4.02 -12.63 -15.54
N PRO A 237 -4.09 -11.29 -15.72
CA PRO A 237 -4.54 -10.71 -16.97
C PRO A 237 -3.52 -10.94 -18.09
N PRO A 238 -3.94 -10.94 -19.37
CA PRO A 238 -3.02 -10.94 -20.49
C PRO A 238 -2.18 -9.66 -20.47
N ALA A 239 -0.88 -9.80 -20.21
CA ALA A 239 0.06 -8.69 -20.07
C ALA A 239 1.37 -8.95 -20.84
N PRO A 240 1.31 -9.10 -22.18
CA PRO A 240 2.51 -9.32 -22.99
C PRO A 240 3.42 -8.09 -22.95
N ALA A 241 4.72 -8.32 -22.76
CA ALA A 241 5.71 -7.24 -22.70
C ALA A 241 5.81 -6.48 -24.03
N LEU A 242 5.99 -5.16 -23.96
CA LEU A 242 6.44 -4.36 -25.10
C LEU A 242 7.90 -4.72 -25.42
N ARG A 243 8.11 -5.50 -26.49
CA ARG A 243 9.45 -5.95 -26.94
C ARG A 243 10.00 -5.18 -28.14
N ARG A 244 9.13 -4.42 -28.79
CA ARG A 244 9.39 -3.64 -30.00
C ARG A 244 8.50 -2.40 -29.96
N ALA A 245 8.73 -1.48 -30.89
CA ALA A 245 7.81 -0.37 -31.10
C ALA A 245 6.36 -0.88 -31.27
N PRO A 246 5.37 -0.21 -30.66
CA PRO A 246 3.97 -0.60 -30.72
C PRO A 246 3.41 -0.49 -32.14
N ARG A 247 2.54 -1.42 -32.53
CA ARG A 247 1.78 -1.35 -33.80
C ARG A 247 0.54 -0.48 -33.62
N HIS A 248 -0.03 -0.08 -34.75
CA HIS A 248 -1.37 0.50 -34.77
C HIS A 248 -2.38 -0.42 -34.05
N GLY A 249 -3.24 0.18 -33.21
CA GLY A 249 -4.19 -0.53 -32.36
C GLY A 249 -3.63 -1.15 -31.07
N GLU A 250 -2.31 -1.21 -30.87
CA GLU A 250 -1.72 -1.60 -29.58
C GLU A 250 -1.77 -0.42 -28.58
N VAL A 251 -1.99 -0.73 -27.31
CA VAL A 251 -1.97 0.24 -26.20
C VAL A 251 -0.79 -0.07 -25.29
N VAL A 252 -0.01 0.95 -24.92
CA VAL A 252 1.15 0.75 -24.05
C VAL A 252 0.78 1.05 -22.60
N VAL A 253 1.09 0.14 -21.68
CA VAL A 253 1.02 0.40 -20.22
C VAL A 253 2.45 0.46 -19.68
N TRP A 254 2.84 1.57 -19.09
CA TRP A 254 4.22 1.80 -18.66
C TRP A 254 4.32 2.29 -17.21
N LEU A 255 5.41 1.94 -16.52
CA LEU A 255 5.65 2.42 -15.17
C LEU A 255 6.13 3.87 -15.21
N LEU A 256 5.50 4.74 -14.41
CA LEU A 256 5.86 6.15 -14.30
C LEU A 256 7.31 6.34 -13.84
N ALA A 257 7.80 5.46 -12.96
CA ALA A 257 9.19 5.49 -12.48
C ALA A 257 10.22 5.25 -13.61
N ASP A 258 9.84 4.45 -14.61
CA ASP A 258 10.69 4.11 -15.76
C ASP A 258 10.34 4.91 -17.02
N ARG A 259 9.66 6.06 -16.87
CA ARG A 259 9.28 6.92 -18.00
C ARG A 259 10.47 7.42 -18.82
N HIS A 260 11.63 7.55 -18.21
CA HIS A 260 12.87 7.95 -18.88
C HIS A 260 13.32 6.93 -19.96
N ARG A 261 12.81 5.69 -19.92
CA ARG A 261 13.09 4.64 -20.92
C ARG A 261 12.01 4.53 -22.00
N LEU A 262 10.90 5.24 -21.82
CA LEU A 262 9.70 5.08 -22.64
C LEU A 262 9.94 5.48 -24.10
N ASP A 263 10.56 6.63 -24.35
CA ASP A 263 10.76 7.12 -25.73
C ASP A 263 11.57 6.16 -26.58
N ARG A 264 12.61 5.54 -25.98
CA ARG A 264 13.39 4.48 -26.62
C ARG A 264 12.53 3.25 -26.94
N ALA A 265 11.65 2.85 -26.01
CA ALA A 265 10.78 1.69 -26.19
C ALA A 265 9.68 1.93 -27.26
N LEU A 266 9.24 3.18 -27.41
CA LEU A 266 8.24 3.58 -28.40
C LEU A 266 8.79 3.69 -29.82
N GLY A 267 10.10 3.88 -29.99
CA GLY A 267 10.75 3.88 -31.31
C GLY A 267 10.23 4.96 -32.26
N GLY A 268 9.90 6.15 -31.74
CA GLY A 268 9.40 7.27 -32.54
C GLY A 268 7.92 7.21 -32.92
N ALA A 269 7.16 6.25 -32.40
CA ALA A 269 5.71 6.20 -32.61
C ALA A 269 5.02 7.50 -32.15
N ALA A 270 4.08 8.00 -32.93
CA ALA A 270 3.20 9.09 -32.49
C ALA A 270 2.36 8.59 -31.31
N THR A 271 2.44 9.28 -30.17
CA THR A 271 1.80 8.85 -28.92
C THR A 271 0.98 9.96 -28.30
N ARG A 272 -0.03 9.58 -27.53
CA ARG A 272 -0.61 10.42 -26.48
C ARG A 272 -0.49 9.69 -25.15
N ARG A 273 -0.29 10.45 -24.09
CA ARG A 273 0.09 9.94 -22.76
C ARG A 273 -0.98 10.31 -21.74
N LEU A 274 -1.43 9.31 -21.00
CA LEU A 274 -2.34 9.44 -19.88
C LEU A 274 -1.62 9.02 -18.61
N LEU A 275 -1.66 9.85 -17.56
CA LEU A 275 -1.39 9.39 -16.20
C LEU A 275 -2.66 8.79 -15.60
N ALA A 276 -2.66 7.50 -15.29
CA ALA A 276 -3.76 6.82 -14.63
C ALA A 276 -3.33 6.34 -13.24
N SER A 277 -3.49 7.21 -12.25
CA SER A 277 -2.98 7.04 -10.87
C SER A 277 -3.71 8.00 -9.92
N GLY A 278 -3.73 7.72 -8.61
CA GLY A 278 -4.19 8.70 -7.64
C GLY A 278 -3.37 10.00 -7.62
N LEU A 279 -2.11 9.97 -8.10
CA LEU A 279 -1.29 11.17 -8.33
C LEU A 279 -1.93 12.17 -9.29
N ALA A 280 -2.84 11.72 -10.17
CA ALA A 280 -3.56 12.59 -11.09
C ALA A 280 -4.62 13.46 -10.41
N ALA A 281 -4.87 13.29 -9.11
CA ALA A 281 -5.69 14.23 -8.35
C ALA A 281 -4.94 15.54 -8.02
N ASP A 282 -3.61 15.57 -8.15
CA ASP A 282 -2.87 16.83 -8.03
C ASP A 282 -3.20 17.74 -9.23
N PRO A 283 -3.52 19.03 -9.00
CA PRO A 283 -3.86 19.97 -10.08
C PRO A 283 -2.80 20.06 -11.18
N ASP A 284 -1.52 19.95 -10.81
CA ASP A 284 -0.38 20.08 -11.73
C ASP A 284 0.13 18.73 -12.26
N ALA A 285 -0.59 17.63 -12.04
CA ALA A 285 -0.12 16.29 -12.41
C ALA A 285 0.23 16.16 -13.91
N GLY A 286 -0.55 16.80 -14.78
CA GLY A 286 -0.33 16.83 -16.23
C GLY A 286 1.05 17.40 -16.59
N PRO A 287 1.28 18.71 -16.33
CA PRO A 287 2.57 19.36 -16.57
C PRO A 287 3.73 18.67 -15.84
N ARG A 288 3.56 18.32 -14.56
CA ARG A 288 4.60 17.69 -13.73
C ARG A 288 5.10 16.36 -14.30
N HIS A 289 4.23 15.61 -14.97
CA HIS A 289 4.57 14.30 -15.52
C HIS A 289 4.69 14.28 -17.05
N GLY A 290 4.51 15.42 -17.71
CA GLY A 290 4.63 15.55 -19.17
C GLY A 290 3.63 14.64 -19.90
N VAL A 291 2.37 14.64 -19.44
CA VAL A 291 1.28 13.83 -20.02
C VAL A 291 0.22 14.73 -20.63
N ASP A 292 -0.46 14.24 -21.67
CA ASP A 292 -1.56 14.94 -22.34
C ASP A 292 -2.82 15.01 -21.49
N HIS A 293 -3.06 13.96 -20.69
CA HIS A 293 -4.23 13.83 -19.83
C HIS A 293 -3.84 13.16 -18.52
N ALA A 294 -4.62 13.41 -17.46
CA ALA A 294 -4.45 12.81 -16.15
C ALA A 294 -5.83 12.40 -15.60
N ILE A 295 -5.95 11.15 -15.15
CA ILE A 295 -7.18 10.61 -14.56
C ILE A 295 -6.84 10.00 -13.20
N ALA A 296 -7.53 10.46 -12.16
CA ALA A 296 -7.41 10.00 -10.78
C ALA A 296 -7.95 8.57 -10.59
N TRP A 297 -7.26 7.60 -11.18
CA TRP A 297 -7.56 6.18 -11.04
C TRP A 297 -6.67 5.57 -9.96
N SER A 298 -7.04 5.79 -8.71
CA SER A 298 -6.29 5.32 -7.55
C SER A 298 -6.58 3.84 -7.24
N SER A 299 -5.67 3.19 -6.53
CA SER A 299 -5.93 1.94 -5.81
C SER A 299 -5.73 2.11 -4.29
N ALA A 300 -5.76 3.34 -3.79
CA ALA A 300 -5.77 3.66 -2.37
C ALA A 300 -6.83 4.71 -2.07
N ALA A 301 -7.21 4.80 -0.80
CA ALA A 301 -8.19 5.74 -0.30
C ALA A 301 -7.77 7.20 -0.50
N ASP A 302 -8.74 8.02 -0.87
CA ASP A 302 -8.60 9.48 -0.81
C ASP A 302 -8.67 9.99 0.64
N ARG A 303 -8.60 11.31 0.83
CA ARG A 303 -8.59 11.92 2.17
C ARG A 303 -9.82 11.55 2.99
N GLU A 304 -11.02 11.69 2.43
CA GLU A 304 -12.28 11.44 3.15
C GLU A 304 -12.46 9.96 3.46
N GLN A 305 -12.06 9.09 2.53
CA GLN A 305 -12.04 7.65 2.72
C GLN A 305 -11.07 7.23 3.83
N ASN A 306 -9.88 7.83 3.89
CA ASN A 306 -8.92 7.56 4.98
C ASN A 306 -9.51 7.95 6.35
N LEU A 307 -10.13 9.12 6.46
CA LEU A 307 -10.80 9.55 7.69
C LEU A 307 -11.98 8.65 8.07
N ALA A 308 -12.72 8.13 7.08
CA ALA A 308 -13.80 7.17 7.32
C ALA A 308 -13.27 5.83 7.83
N LEU A 309 -12.17 5.32 7.24
CA LEU A 309 -11.50 4.09 7.68
C LEU A 309 -11.00 4.21 9.12
N ILE A 310 -10.38 5.34 9.47
CA ILE A 310 -9.90 5.60 10.84
C ILE A 310 -11.07 5.62 11.84
N ARG A 311 -12.20 6.23 11.50
CA ARG A 311 -13.40 6.22 12.36
C ARG A 311 -13.99 4.81 12.51
N ALA A 312 -14.04 4.05 11.42
CA ALA A 312 -14.63 2.72 11.39
C ALA A 312 -13.77 1.65 12.10
N SER A 313 -12.46 1.90 12.30
CA SER A 313 -11.58 0.96 13.02
C SER A 313 -11.84 0.93 14.52
N HIS A 314 -12.42 2.01 15.07
CA HIS A 314 -12.60 2.25 16.51
C HIS A 314 -11.29 2.27 17.32
N ALA A 315 -10.15 2.48 16.66
CA ALA A 315 -8.86 2.51 17.33
C ALA A 315 -8.74 3.68 18.29
N GLY A 316 -8.25 3.41 19.51
CA GLY A 316 -7.88 4.43 20.49
C GLY A 316 -6.49 5.01 20.25
N GLN A 317 -5.62 4.28 19.54
CA GLN A 317 -4.30 4.73 19.11
C GLN A 317 -4.19 4.71 17.58
N ILE A 318 -3.81 5.83 16.98
CA ILE A 318 -3.70 5.96 15.53
C ILE A 318 -2.26 6.34 15.17
N TYR A 319 -1.65 5.54 14.30
CA TYR A 319 -0.33 5.77 13.74
C TYR A 319 -0.44 5.90 12.22
N LEU A 320 0.16 6.94 11.65
CA LEU A 320 0.04 7.25 10.23
C LEU A 320 1.40 7.22 9.54
N THR A 321 1.44 6.69 8.33
CA THR A 321 2.62 6.72 7.45
C THR A 321 2.23 7.25 6.07
N GLY A 322 3.22 7.55 5.22
CA GLY A 322 2.98 8.01 3.85
C GLY A 322 2.85 9.53 3.71
N ALA A 323 2.76 10.01 2.47
CA ALA A 323 2.84 11.43 2.13
C ALA A 323 1.66 12.28 2.66
N GLY A 324 0.52 11.65 2.97
CA GLY A 324 -0.65 12.29 3.55
C GLY A 324 -0.69 12.27 5.07
N ALA A 325 0.25 11.61 5.75
CA ALA A 325 0.19 11.34 7.19
C ALA A 325 0.08 12.62 8.03
N GLU A 326 0.94 13.61 7.76
CA GLU A 326 0.97 14.89 8.50
C GLU A 326 -0.36 15.63 8.43
N VAL A 327 -0.96 15.68 7.23
CA VAL A 327 -2.22 16.41 7.02
C VAL A 327 -3.38 15.72 7.72
N ILE A 328 -3.44 14.38 7.68
CA ILE A 328 -4.47 13.62 8.38
C ILE A 328 -4.25 13.70 9.90
N ALA A 329 -3.01 13.58 10.40
CA ALA A 329 -2.68 13.72 11.82
C ALA A 329 -3.11 15.09 12.36
N ALA A 330 -2.77 16.17 11.66
CA ALA A 330 -3.15 17.54 12.04
C ALA A 330 -4.67 17.71 12.17
N GLN A 331 -5.45 17.02 11.33
CA GLN A 331 -6.92 17.05 11.39
C GLN A 331 -7.49 16.21 12.55
N LEU A 332 -6.88 15.07 12.86
CA LEU A 332 -7.33 14.19 13.95
C LEU A 332 -6.89 14.70 15.33
N GLY A 333 -5.84 15.52 15.38
CA GLY A 333 -5.32 16.09 16.61
C GLY A 333 -4.45 15.11 17.41
N PRO A 334 -4.33 15.31 18.74
CA PRO A 334 -3.35 14.60 19.58
C PRO A 334 -3.46 13.07 19.64
N GLY A 335 -4.55 12.48 19.14
CA GLY A 335 -4.75 11.03 19.10
C GLY A 335 -4.09 10.33 17.92
N ALA A 336 -3.52 11.07 16.97
CA ALA A 336 -2.84 10.54 15.79
C ALA A 336 -1.36 10.91 15.78
N VAL A 337 -0.50 9.91 15.56
CA VAL A 337 0.96 10.06 15.57
C VAL A 337 1.52 9.70 14.20
N VAL A 338 2.36 10.56 13.63
CA VAL A 338 3.06 10.26 12.38
C VAL A 338 4.28 9.37 12.67
N LEU A 339 4.36 8.23 11.99
CA LEU A 339 5.51 7.35 11.97
C LEU A 339 6.36 7.65 10.74
N ALA A 340 7.48 8.32 10.95
CA ALA A 340 8.42 8.70 9.91
C ALA A 340 9.86 8.49 10.41
N PRO A 341 10.87 8.48 9.52
CA PRO A 341 12.25 8.64 9.97
C PRO A 341 12.35 9.87 10.88
N PRO A 342 13.13 9.82 11.98
CA PRO A 342 13.36 11.00 12.80
C PRO A 342 13.88 12.11 11.88
N GLN A 343 13.17 13.24 11.82
CA GLN A 343 13.66 14.41 11.11
C GLN A 343 14.92 14.86 11.85
N GLN A 344 16.06 14.77 11.17
CA GLN A 344 17.28 15.37 11.65
C GLN A 344 17.03 16.88 11.66
N MET A 345 16.93 17.48 12.84
CA MET A 345 16.79 18.93 12.96
C MET A 345 17.94 19.57 12.18
N GLU A 346 17.63 20.32 11.13
CA GLU A 346 18.58 21.25 10.55
C GLU A 346 18.92 22.26 11.65
N LEU A 347 20.09 22.10 12.26
CA LEU A 347 20.72 23.15 13.04
C LEU A 347 20.87 24.33 12.07
N ARG A 348 20.00 25.33 12.22
CA ARG A 348 20.26 26.66 11.68
C ARG A 348 21.48 27.19 12.43
N ILE A 349 22.64 27.05 11.79
CA ILE A 349 23.87 27.76 12.13
C ILE A 349 23.76 29.17 11.56
#